data_AF-A0A9E4LAG2-F1
#
_entry.id   AF-A0A9E4LAG2-F1
#
_cell.length_a   1.000
_cell.length_b   1.000
_cell.length_c   1.000
_cell.angle_alpha   90.00
_cell.angle_beta   90.00
_cell.angle_gamma   90.00
#
_symmetry.space_group_name_H-M   'P 1'
#
loop_
_entity.id
_entity.type
_entity.pdbx_description
1 polymer ?
#
loop_
_entity_poly.entity_id
_entity_poly.type
_entity_poly.pdbx_seq_one_letter_code
_entity_poly.pdbx_strand_id
1 'polypeptide(L)'
;MEQHEPEIVCLTETHDGLLSQPGYKISSQPDYGYPIKPHRRKVMLWSREPWELVDDVGVESMPPGRFVSGVTQTSMGEVTVVGICIPWHASRTEKWRRCERKKPWKDHGQYLAGLTEYLEQASAERLIVTGDFNQIIGADSRAPRDLRSALEKAFGQRLTIVTSALTFNDRKAIDHIARSDDLEAESLDVVSNDKDDGKKLSDHFGVVANVTNRHIR
;
A
#
# COMPACT_ATOMS: atom_id res chain seq x y z
N MET A 1 -14.06 8.40 -4.13
CA MET A 1 -14.87 7.21 -4.46
C MET A 1 -16.03 7.54 -5.40
N GLU A 2 -16.80 8.60 -5.20
CA GLU A 2 -17.90 8.95 -6.11
C GLU A 2 -17.43 9.31 -7.54
N GLN A 3 -16.32 10.04 -7.67
CA GLN A 3 -15.80 10.42 -8.99
C GLN A 3 -15.18 9.27 -9.79
N HIS A 4 -14.49 8.34 -9.11
CA HIS A 4 -13.71 7.27 -9.78
C HIS A 4 -14.39 5.91 -9.73
N GLU A 5 -15.49 5.79 -8.98
CA GLU A 5 -16.26 4.54 -8.81
C GLU A 5 -15.36 3.30 -8.65
N PRO A 6 -14.45 3.25 -7.66
CA PRO A 6 -13.49 2.16 -7.54
C PRO A 6 -14.16 0.86 -7.10
N GLU A 7 -13.63 -0.27 -7.57
CA GLU A 7 -13.98 -1.61 -7.07
C GLU A 7 -13.18 -1.99 -5.82
N ILE A 8 -11.97 -1.45 -5.69
CA ILE A 8 -11.05 -1.67 -4.57
C ILE A 8 -10.45 -0.32 -4.14
N VAL A 9 -10.33 -0.11 -2.84
CA VAL A 9 -9.67 1.07 -2.25
C VAL A 9 -8.69 0.63 -1.18
N CYS A 10 -7.48 1.16 -1.21
CA CYS A 10 -6.49 1.04 -0.14
C CYS A 10 -6.38 2.35 0.62
N LEU A 11 -6.58 2.30 1.94
CA LEU A 11 -6.44 3.45 2.83
C LEU A 11 -5.32 3.18 3.82
N THR A 12 -4.33 4.07 3.85
CA THR A 12 -3.25 4.04 4.83
C THR A 12 -3.49 5.04 5.95
N GLU A 13 -2.97 4.72 7.14
CA GLU A 13 -3.10 5.54 8.36
C GLU A 13 -4.54 5.97 8.71
N THR A 14 -5.50 5.09 8.40
CA THR A 14 -6.92 5.39 8.44
C THR A 14 -7.59 5.03 9.78
N HIS A 15 -8.90 5.30 9.84
CA HIS A 15 -9.79 4.79 10.87
C HIS A 15 -10.98 4.03 10.25
N ASP A 16 -11.54 3.07 10.99
CA ASP A 16 -12.58 2.15 10.48
C ASP A 16 -13.82 2.86 9.89
N GLY A 17 -14.15 4.03 10.44
CA GLY A 17 -15.28 4.85 10.02
C GLY A 17 -15.02 5.87 8.89
N LEU A 18 -13.85 5.88 8.22
CA LEU A 18 -13.54 6.93 7.23
C LEU A 18 -14.41 6.79 5.97
N LEU A 19 -14.61 5.56 5.51
CA LEU A 19 -15.50 5.28 4.39
C LEU A 19 -16.92 5.06 4.89
N SER A 20 -17.81 5.95 4.47
CA SER A 20 -19.26 5.87 4.66
C SER A 20 -19.95 4.93 3.65
N GLN A 21 -19.23 4.50 2.61
CA GLN A 21 -19.80 3.70 1.53
C GLN A 21 -19.95 2.23 1.93
N PRO A 22 -21.07 1.57 1.54
CA PRO A 22 -21.27 0.16 1.81
C PRO A 22 -20.23 -0.67 1.08
N GLY A 23 -19.77 -1.76 1.70
CA GLY A 23 -18.79 -2.68 1.11
C GLY A 23 -18.04 -3.43 2.20
N TYR A 24 -17.04 -4.21 1.79
CA TYR A 24 -16.34 -5.15 2.66
C TYR A 24 -14.94 -4.62 2.99
N LYS A 25 -14.58 -4.66 4.27
CA LYS A 25 -13.33 -4.11 4.79
C LYS A 25 -12.50 -5.21 5.43
N ILE A 26 -11.22 -5.24 5.09
CA ILE A 26 -10.19 -5.97 5.84
C ILE A 26 -9.10 -4.98 6.23
N SER A 27 -8.42 -5.22 7.34
CA SER A 27 -7.42 -4.30 7.86
C SER A 27 -6.24 -5.04 8.42
N SER A 28 -5.10 -4.36 8.49
CA SER A 28 -3.96 -4.88 9.23
C SER A 28 -4.30 -5.14 10.69
N GLN A 29 -3.45 -5.91 11.35
CA GLN A 29 -3.42 -5.94 12.80
C GLN A 29 -3.24 -4.53 13.41
N PRO A 30 -3.56 -4.36 14.72
CA PRO A 30 -3.26 -3.11 15.42
C PRO A 30 -1.81 -2.66 15.27
N ASP A 31 -1.59 -1.34 15.33
CA ASP A 31 -0.25 -0.75 15.19
C ASP A 31 0.74 -1.33 16.21
N TYR A 32 1.99 -1.49 15.78
CA TYR A 32 3.05 -2.08 16.57
C TYR A 32 4.13 -1.04 16.91
N GLY A 33 4.50 -0.99 18.19
CA GLY A 33 5.53 -0.08 18.70
C GLY A 33 5.06 1.35 18.96
N TYR A 34 3.75 1.62 18.84
CA TYR A 34 3.08 2.85 19.25
C TYR A 34 1.88 2.52 20.14
N PRO A 35 1.38 3.47 20.96
CA PRO A 35 0.15 3.26 21.70
C PRO A 35 -1.02 2.94 20.76
N ILE A 36 -1.69 1.82 21.02
CA ILE A 36 -2.85 1.40 20.24
C ILE A 36 -3.96 2.44 20.44
N LYS A 37 -4.38 3.06 19.35
CA LYS A 37 -5.58 3.89 19.30
C LYS A 37 -6.72 3.03 18.76
N PRO A 38 -7.83 2.86 19.51
CA PRO A 38 -8.98 2.13 19.01
C PRO A 38 -9.39 2.61 17.62
N HIS A 39 -9.80 1.68 16.77
CA HIS A 39 -10.26 1.93 15.39
C HIS A 39 -9.25 2.50 14.41
N ARG A 40 -7.99 2.75 14.79
CA ARG A 40 -6.95 3.15 13.84
C ARG A 40 -6.24 1.94 13.25
N ARG A 41 -5.96 2.00 11.97
CA ARG A 41 -5.24 0.97 11.21
C ARG A 41 -4.21 1.61 10.30
N LYS A 42 -3.04 0.98 10.15
CA LYS A 42 -2.03 1.49 9.23
C LYS A 42 -2.37 1.18 7.79
N VAL A 43 -3.08 0.10 7.52
CA VAL A 43 -3.66 -0.18 6.21
C VAL A 43 -5.02 -0.85 6.36
N MET A 44 -5.94 -0.45 5.50
CA MET A 44 -7.26 -1.05 5.30
C MET A 44 -7.52 -1.17 3.82
N LEU A 45 -8.00 -2.34 3.40
CA LEU A 45 -8.57 -2.55 2.07
C LEU A 45 -10.08 -2.52 2.18
N TRP A 46 -10.72 -1.86 1.23
CA TRP A 46 -12.14 -1.90 0.99
C TRP A 46 -12.40 -2.46 -0.40
N SER A 47 -13.44 -3.27 -0.55
CA SER A 47 -13.93 -3.74 -1.85
C SER A 47 -15.46 -3.70 -1.90
N ARG A 48 -16.01 -3.59 -3.11
CA ARG A 48 -17.45 -3.77 -3.36
C ARG A 48 -17.91 -5.19 -3.03
N GLU A 49 -17.06 -6.17 -3.31
CA GLU A 49 -17.34 -7.59 -3.14
C GLU A 49 -16.68 -8.14 -1.85
N PRO A 50 -17.19 -9.27 -1.31
CA PRO A 50 -16.61 -9.89 -0.12
C PRO A 50 -15.15 -10.28 -0.29
N TRP A 51 -14.41 -10.22 0.82
CA TRP A 51 -13.04 -10.72 0.88
C TRP A 51 -13.01 -12.20 1.29
N GLU A 52 -12.18 -12.96 0.60
CA GLU A 52 -11.81 -14.34 0.92
C GLU A 52 -10.31 -14.43 1.17
N LEU A 53 -9.87 -15.56 1.76
CA LEU A 53 -8.44 -15.85 2.00
C LEU A 53 -7.67 -14.68 2.65
N VAL A 54 -8.30 -14.07 3.66
CA VAL A 54 -7.77 -12.88 4.34
C VAL A 54 -6.56 -13.25 5.19
N ASP A 55 -5.47 -12.51 5.01
CA ASP A 55 -4.25 -12.60 5.82
C ASP A 55 -3.85 -11.20 6.30
N ASP A 56 -3.85 -10.99 7.62
CA ASP A 56 -3.45 -9.72 8.25
C ASP A 56 -2.07 -9.78 8.93
N VAL A 57 -1.34 -10.89 8.73
CA VAL A 57 -0.03 -11.18 9.31
C VAL A 57 1.07 -11.11 8.25
N GLY A 58 0.87 -11.78 7.11
CA GLY A 58 1.92 -12.03 6.13
C GLY A 58 2.94 -13.05 6.67
N VAL A 59 4.23 -12.74 6.54
CA VAL A 59 5.32 -13.59 7.05
C VAL A 59 5.79 -13.16 8.44
N GLU A 60 6.23 -14.11 9.28
CA GLU A 60 6.67 -13.85 10.66
C GLU A 60 7.85 -12.86 10.74
N SER A 61 8.69 -12.81 9.71
CA SER A 61 9.84 -11.92 9.62
C SER A 61 9.46 -10.44 9.40
N MET A 62 8.22 -10.16 8.98
CA MET A 62 7.74 -8.83 8.66
C MET A 62 7.22 -8.10 9.91
N PRO A 63 7.56 -6.81 10.12
CA PRO A 63 6.97 -6.01 11.18
C PRO A 63 5.43 -5.99 11.07
N PRO A 64 4.69 -6.35 12.15
CA PRO A 64 3.24 -6.54 12.07
C PRO A 64 2.48 -5.21 11.99
N GLY A 65 1.18 -5.31 11.71
CA GLY A 65 0.22 -4.20 11.79
C GLY A 65 0.34 -3.19 10.65
N ARG A 66 0.98 -3.56 9.54
CA ARG A 66 1.24 -2.71 8.35
C ARG A 66 0.94 -3.40 7.03
N PHE A 67 0.39 -4.59 7.10
CA PHE A 67 0.11 -5.49 6.00
C PHE A 67 -1.32 -6.02 6.14
N VAL A 68 -1.99 -6.21 5.01
CA VAL A 68 -3.19 -7.05 4.89
C VAL A 68 -3.30 -7.53 3.45
N SER A 69 -3.74 -8.75 3.24
CA SER A 69 -4.09 -9.27 1.93
C SER A 69 -5.43 -9.99 1.96
N GLY A 70 -6.03 -10.09 0.79
CA GLY A 70 -7.26 -10.84 0.59
C GLY A 70 -7.56 -11.00 -0.89
N VAL A 71 -8.46 -11.92 -1.18
CA VAL A 71 -8.97 -12.19 -2.52
C VAL A 71 -10.37 -11.61 -2.63
N THR A 72 -10.66 -10.92 -3.73
CA THR A 72 -11.99 -10.39 -4.00
C THR A 72 -12.34 -10.50 -5.48
N GLN A 73 -13.64 -10.52 -5.78
CA GLN A 73 -14.14 -10.46 -7.15
C GLN A 73 -14.15 -9.02 -7.67
N THR A 74 -13.78 -8.85 -8.93
CA THR A 74 -13.80 -7.58 -9.65
C THR A 74 -14.36 -7.78 -11.05
N SER A 75 -14.56 -6.70 -11.80
CA SER A 75 -14.87 -6.75 -13.24
C SER A 75 -13.85 -7.52 -14.08
N MET A 76 -12.61 -7.70 -13.59
CA MET A 76 -11.56 -8.51 -14.22
C MET A 76 -11.59 -9.99 -13.82
N GLY A 77 -12.49 -10.38 -12.92
CA GLY A 77 -12.50 -11.65 -12.21
C GLY A 77 -11.84 -11.57 -10.84
N GLU A 78 -11.41 -12.72 -10.34
CA GLU A 78 -10.75 -12.86 -9.04
C GLU A 78 -9.37 -12.19 -9.04
N VAL A 79 -9.12 -11.35 -8.03
CA VAL A 79 -7.86 -10.63 -7.82
C VAL A 79 -7.39 -10.82 -6.39
N THR A 80 -6.11 -11.19 -6.22
CA THR A 80 -5.44 -11.06 -4.92
C THR A 80 -4.95 -9.63 -4.74
N VAL A 81 -5.32 -9.01 -3.63
CA VAL A 81 -4.92 -7.63 -3.30
C VAL A 81 -4.09 -7.65 -2.02
N VAL A 82 -2.97 -6.95 -2.04
CA VAL A 82 -2.08 -6.77 -0.91
C VAL A 82 -2.00 -5.28 -0.58
N GLY A 83 -2.48 -4.90 0.59
CA GLY A 83 -2.40 -3.56 1.16
C GLY A 83 -1.18 -3.43 2.07
N ILE A 84 -0.34 -2.41 1.86
CA ILE A 84 0.84 -2.16 2.69
C ILE A 84 0.97 -0.71 3.15
N CYS A 85 1.62 -0.53 4.30
CA CYS A 85 2.09 0.77 4.81
C CYS A 85 3.52 0.62 5.33
N ILE A 86 4.49 0.68 4.42
CA ILE A 86 5.91 0.45 4.70
C ILE A 86 6.38 1.50 5.74
N PRO A 87 7.11 1.12 6.81
CA PRO A 87 7.55 2.07 7.83
C PRO A 87 8.33 3.26 7.27
N TRP A 88 7.93 4.49 7.59
CA TRP A 88 8.66 5.70 7.23
C TRP A 88 10.08 5.77 7.86
N HIS A 89 10.93 6.66 7.35
CA HIS A 89 12.38 6.69 7.65
C HIS A 89 12.74 6.75 9.14
N ALA A 90 11.93 7.39 9.98
CA ALA A 90 12.18 7.53 11.41
C ALA A 90 11.15 6.77 12.28
N SER A 91 10.52 5.74 11.72
CA SER A 91 9.72 4.80 12.50
C SER A 91 10.55 4.23 13.67
N ARG A 92 10.06 4.45 14.90
CA ARG A 92 10.68 4.03 16.17
C ARG A 92 12.15 4.46 16.38
N THR A 93 12.56 5.58 15.80
CA THR A 93 13.91 6.16 16.05
C THR A 93 13.95 7.10 17.25
N GLU A 94 12.81 7.65 17.68
CA GLU A 94 12.71 8.59 18.79
C GLU A 94 12.24 7.95 20.11
N LYS A 95 12.56 8.65 21.20
CA LYS A 95 12.51 8.27 22.61
C LYS A 95 11.08 8.13 23.16
N TRP A 96 10.16 7.46 22.45
CA TRP A 96 8.85 7.11 23.03
C TRP A 96 8.98 5.95 24.02
N ARG A 97 9.51 6.30 25.21
CA ARG A 97 9.40 5.72 26.55
C ARG A 97 9.27 4.20 26.80
N ARG A 98 9.54 3.29 25.86
CA ARG A 98 9.63 1.84 26.13
C ARG A 98 10.23 0.95 25.03
N CYS A 99 10.58 1.47 23.85
CA CYS A 99 11.14 0.67 22.75
C CYS A 99 12.66 0.91 22.58
N GLU A 100 13.40 -0.12 22.20
CA GLU A 100 14.82 0.00 21.79
C GLU A 100 14.96 1.05 20.68
N ARG A 101 15.90 1.99 20.85
CA ARG A 101 16.17 3.04 19.85
C ARG A 101 16.67 2.39 18.55
N LYS A 102 15.85 2.39 17.51
CA LYS A 102 16.27 1.93 16.18
C LYS A 102 17.02 3.03 15.42
N LYS A 103 17.94 2.63 14.55
CA LYS A 103 18.56 3.54 13.58
C LYS A 103 17.51 3.94 12.53
N PRO A 104 17.59 5.14 11.92
CA PRO A 104 16.78 5.48 10.76
C PRO A 104 16.78 4.35 9.74
N TRP A 105 15.61 4.13 9.13
CA TRP A 105 15.36 3.10 8.14
C TRP A 105 15.46 1.64 8.59
N LYS A 106 15.80 1.33 9.84
CA LYS A 106 15.92 -0.07 10.29
C LYS A 106 14.62 -0.85 10.09
N ASP A 107 13.48 -0.27 10.47
CA ASP A 107 12.18 -0.90 10.27
C ASP A 107 11.77 -1.01 8.81
N HIS A 108 12.12 0.02 8.03
CA HIS A 108 11.87 0.04 6.61
C HIS A 108 12.56 -1.13 5.92
N GLY A 109 13.87 -1.31 6.16
CA GLY A 109 14.63 -2.44 5.62
C GLY A 109 14.14 -3.81 6.10
N GLN A 110 13.79 -3.93 7.40
CA GLN A 110 13.20 -5.17 7.94
C GLN A 110 11.87 -5.50 7.25
N TYR A 111 11.04 -4.49 7.01
CA TYR A 111 9.78 -4.66 6.30
C TYR A 111 9.98 -5.07 4.84
N LEU A 112 10.91 -4.45 4.11
CA LEU A 112 11.21 -4.83 2.72
C LEU A 112 11.72 -6.27 2.60
N ALA A 113 12.51 -6.74 3.57
CA ALA A 113 12.97 -8.13 3.60
C ALA A 113 11.78 -9.11 3.74
N GLY A 114 10.88 -8.87 4.70
CA GLY A 114 9.68 -9.68 4.89
C GLY A 114 8.69 -9.58 3.71
N LEU A 115 8.53 -8.39 3.13
CA LEU A 115 7.70 -8.20 1.93
C LEU A 115 8.26 -8.98 0.73
N THR A 116 9.59 -9.00 0.55
CA THR A 116 10.23 -9.81 -0.49
C THR A 116 9.91 -11.29 -0.28
N GLU A 117 10.09 -11.80 0.94
CA GLU A 117 9.79 -13.18 1.30
C GLU A 117 8.31 -13.53 1.02
N TYR A 118 7.38 -12.66 1.43
CA TYR A 118 5.95 -12.86 1.18
C TYR A 118 5.64 -12.91 -0.33
N LEU A 119 6.17 -11.97 -1.11
CA LEU A 119 5.90 -11.89 -2.55
C LEU A 119 6.58 -13.03 -3.35
N GLU A 120 7.71 -13.55 -2.89
CA GLU A 120 8.34 -14.76 -3.44
C GLU A 120 7.51 -16.03 -3.17
N GLN A 121 6.78 -16.08 -2.05
CA GLN A 121 5.87 -17.18 -1.70
C GLN A 121 4.49 -17.05 -2.35
N ALA A 122 4.10 -15.86 -2.79
CA ALA A 122 2.80 -15.61 -3.38
C ALA A 122 2.63 -16.32 -4.74
N SER A 123 1.75 -17.33 -4.78
CA SER A 123 1.44 -18.07 -6.01
C SER A 123 0.37 -17.41 -6.89
N ALA A 124 -0.36 -16.41 -6.37
CA ALA A 124 -1.51 -15.80 -7.04
C ALA A 124 -1.13 -15.15 -8.39
N GLU A 125 -1.62 -15.69 -9.50
CA GLU A 125 -1.34 -15.20 -10.87
C GLU A 125 -1.67 -13.72 -11.02
N ARG A 126 -2.90 -13.33 -10.66
CA ARG A 126 -3.42 -11.97 -10.69
C ARG A 126 -3.28 -11.29 -9.33
N LEU A 127 -2.32 -10.38 -9.24
CA LEU A 127 -1.90 -9.75 -7.99
C LEU A 127 -1.80 -8.23 -8.15
N ILE A 128 -2.44 -7.51 -7.23
CA ILE A 128 -2.28 -6.08 -7.02
C ILE A 128 -1.65 -5.84 -5.66
N VAL A 129 -0.61 -5.01 -5.61
CA VAL A 129 0.00 -4.53 -4.36
C VAL A 129 -0.14 -3.02 -4.29
N THR A 130 -0.72 -2.48 -3.23
CA THR A 130 -1.02 -1.06 -3.13
C THR A 130 -0.90 -0.51 -1.71
N GLY A 131 -0.66 0.79 -1.59
CA GLY A 131 -0.64 1.52 -0.33
C GLY A 131 0.56 2.47 -0.26
N ASP A 132 0.99 2.80 0.95
CA ASP A 132 2.07 3.74 1.21
C ASP A 132 3.40 3.01 1.22
N PHE A 133 4.21 3.23 0.19
CA PHE A 133 5.53 2.59 0.06
C PHE A 133 6.60 3.38 0.83
N ASN A 134 6.28 4.58 1.30
CA ASN A 134 7.18 5.51 1.98
C ASN A 134 8.48 5.76 1.18
N GLN A 135 8.42 5.61 -0.14
CA GLN A 135 9.52 5.84 -1.07
C GLN A 135 8.96 6.37 -2.39
N ILE A 136 9.65 7.34 -2.96
CA ILE A 136 9.50 7.67 -4.38
C ILE A 136 10.18 6.55 -5.18
N ILE A 137 9.63 6.15 -6.32
CA ILE A 137 10.30 5.22 -7.24
C ILE A 137 11.25 6.00 -8.16
N GLY A 138 12.49 5.53 -8.26
CA GLY A 138 13.51 6.09 -9.15
C GLY A 138 14.50 7.06 -8.47
N ALA A 139 15.20 7.84 -9.30
CA ALA A 139 16.41 8.57 -8.90
C ALA A 139 16.19 9.65 -7.84
N ASP A 140 15.00 10.25 -7.79
CA ASP A 140 14.65 11.34 -6.87
C ASP A 140 14.30 10.86 -5.45
N SER A 141 14.32 9.54 -5.23
CA SER A 141 14.09 8.97 -3.92
C SER A 141 15.19 9.35 -2.94
N ARG A 142 14.77 9.82 -1.76
CA ARG A 142 15.63 10.13 -0.61
C ARG A 142 16.04 8.90 0.18
N ALA A 143 15.47 7.74 -0.12
CA ALA A 143 15.87 6.49 0.52
C ALA A 143 17.32 6.14 0.15
N PRO A 144 18.11 5.59 1.09
CA PRO A 144 19.40 4.98 0.81
C PRO A 144 19.34 4.01 -0.38
N ARG A 145 20.42 3.95 -1.16
CA ARG A 145 20.48 3.18 -2.42
C ARG A 145 20.11 1.70 -2.21
N ASP A 146 20.60 1.11 -1.13
CA ASP A 146 20.32 -0.27 -0.72
C ASP A 146 18.82 -0.51 -0.46
N LEU A 147 18.11 0.45 0.14
CA LEU A 147 16.66 0.34 0.37
C LEU A 147 15.83 0.56 -0.88
N ARG A 148 16.28 1.41 -1.81
CA ARG A 148 15.65 1.54 -3.12
C ARG A 148 15.76 0.23 -3.90
N SER A 149 16.96 -0.35 -3.93
CA SER A 149 17.18 -1.65 -4.56
C SER A 149 16.43 -2.77 -3.85
N ALA A 150 16.27 -2.71 -2.52
CA ALA A 150 15.46 -3.68 -1.79
C ALA A 150 13.97 -3.58 -2.14
N LEU A 151 13.44 -2.36 -2.34
CA LEU A 151 12.08 -2.16 -2.81
C LEU A 151 11.92 -2.73 -4.23
N GLU A 152 12.78 -2.35 -5.17
CA GLU A 152 12.78 -2.89 -6.53
C GLU A 152 12.85 -4.43 -6.54
N LYS A 153 13.70 -5.01 -5.68
CA LYS A 153 13.82 -6.46 -5.52
C LYS A 153 12.52 -7.09 -5.00
N ALA A 154 11.84 -6.48 -4.04
CA ALA A 154 10.61 -7.02 -3.45
C ALA A 154 9.51 -7.21 -4.51
N PHE A 155 9.37 -6.27 -5.45
CA PHE A 155 8.40 -6.38 -6.56
C PHE A 155 8.91 -7.30 -7.68
N GLY A 156 10.23 -7.45 -7.80
CA GLY A 156 10.87 -8.40 -8.71
C GLY A 156 10.55 -8.10 -10.18
N GLN A 157 10.62 -9.13 -11.02
CA GLN A 157 10.27 -9.01 -12.44
C GLN A 157 8.78 -9.18 -12.72
N ARG A 158 8.01 -9.70 -11.75
CA ARG A 158 6.61 -10.07 -11.92
C ARG A 158 5.64 -8.90 -11.73
N LEU A 159 6.03 -7.92 -10.91
CA LEU A 159 5.19 -6.78 -10.58
C LEU A 159 5.76 -5.49 -11.16
N THR A 160 4.92 -4.74 -11.84
CA THR A 160 5.25 -3.39 -12.32
C THR A 160 4.56 -2.34 -11.46
N ILE A 161 5.32 -1.39 -10.91
CA ILE A 161 4.76 -0.23 -10.18
C ILE A 161 4.30 0.83 -11.19
N VAL A 162 3.02 0.81 -11.52
CA VAL A 162 2.45 1.62 -12.62
C VAL A 162 2.34 3.10 -12.26
N THR A 163 2.21 3.42 -10.98
CA THR A 163 2.09 4.81 -10.46
C THR A 163 3.43 5.50 -10.22
N SER A 164 4.55 4.89 -10.60
CA SER A 164 5.91 5.36 -10.28
C SER A 164 6.23 6.77 -10.83
N ALA A 165 5.62 7.13 -11.96
CA ALA A 165 5.82 8.43 -12.61
C ALA A 165 4.81 9.50 -12.18
N LEU A 166 3.82 9.17 -11.34
CA LEU A 166 2.76 10.13 -10.97
C LEU A 166 3.28 11.27 -10.11
N THR A 167 2.82 12.47 -10.45
CA THR A 167 3.06 13.70 -9.70
C THR A 167 1.77 14.50 -9.53
N PHE A 168 1.70 15.28 -8.45
CA PHE A 168 0.60 16.20 -8.20
C PHE A 168 1.12 17.42 -7.43
N ASN A 169 0.84 18.63 -7.92
CA ASN A 169 1.34 19.89 -7.36
C ASN A 169 2.86 19.86 -7.08
N ASP A 170 3.64 19.47 -8.08
CA ASP A 170 5.11 19.34 -8.04
C ASP A 170 5.66 18.33 -7.01
N ARG A 171 4.80 17.50 -6.43
CA ARG A 171 5.18 16.40 -5.52
C ARG A 171 5.07 15.07 -6.24
N LYS A 172 6.08 14.21 -6.06
CA LYS A 172 6.05 12.82 -6.52
C LYS A 172 5.26 11.95 -5.54
N ALA A 173 4.59 10.93 -6.07
CA ALA A 173 3.88 9.95 -5.26
C ALA A 173 4.87 9.12 -4.40
N ILE A 174 4.41 8.75 -3.21
CA ILE A 174 4.99 7.69 -2.37
C ILE A 174 3.97 6.59 -2.05
N ASP A 175 2.70 6.87 -2.30
CA ASP A 175 1.64 5.88 -2.40
C ASP A 175 1.63 5.31 -3.82
N HIS A 176 1.58 3.99 -3.93
CA HIS A 176 1.74 3.32 -5.20
C HIS A 176 0.76 2.16 -5.41
N ILE A 177 0.58 1.83 -6.68
CA ILE A 177 -0.11 0.63 -7.17
C ILE A 177 0.88 -0.13 -8.04
N ALA A 178 1.08 -1.41 -7.71
CA ALA A 178 1.81 -2.37 -8.51
C ALA A 178 0.88 -3.51 -8.92
N ARG A 179 1.13 -4.07 -10.10
CA ARG A 179 0.27 -5.08 -10.74
C ARG A 179 1.10 -6.18 -11.40
N SER A 180 0.57 -7.40 -11.44
CA SER A 180 1.13 -8.56 -12.16
C SER A 180 1.03 -8.42 -13.68
N ASP A 181 1.87 -9.12 -14.44
CA ASP A 181 2.02 -8.92 -15.90
C ASP A 181 0.84 -9.36 -16.77
N ASP A 182 -0.10 -10.11 -16.21
CA ASP A 182 -1.40 -10.44 -16.81
C ASP A 182 -2.39 -9.25 -16.77
N LEU A 183 -2.03 -8.18 -16.07
CA LEU A 183 -2.81 -6.95 -15.97
C LEU A 183 -2.13 -5.79 -16.73
N GLU A 184 -2.95 -4.86 -17.19
CA GLU A 184 -2.52 -3.60 -17.81
C GLU A 184 -3.17 -2.42 -17.08
N ALA A 185 -2.43 -1.31 -16.92
CA ALA A 185 -2.99 -0.07 -16.39
C ALA A 185 -3.31 0.86 -17.57
N GLU A 186 -4.59 0.97 -17.91
CA GLU A 186 -5.07 1.74 -19.06
C GLU A 186 -4.98 3.25 -18.82
N SER A 187 -5.24 3.66 -17.58
CA SER A 187 -5.14 5.06 -17.18
C SER A 187 -4.70 5.18 -15.73
N LEU A 188 -4.06 6.32 -15.45
CA LEU A 188 -3.62 6.71 -14.12
C LEU A 188 -4.19 8.10 -13.83
N ASP A 189 -4.60 8.31 -12.59
CA ASP A 189 -5.12 9.60 -12.13
C ASP A 189 -4.72 9.83 -10.67
N VAL A 190 -5.03 11.02 -10.15
CA VAL A 190 -4.74 11.44 -8.78
C VAL A 190 -5.99 11.98 -8.09
N VAL A 191 -6.08 11.74 -6.79
CA VAL A 191 -7.11 12.34 -5.93
C VAL A 191 -6.45 13.43 -5.11
N SER A 192 -7.01 14.65 -5.19
CA SER A 192 -6.52 15.79 -4.41
C SER A 192 -6.48 15.49 -2.92
N ASN A 193 -5.41 15.93 -2.27
CA ASN A 193 -5.26 15.86 -0.82
C ASN A 193 -5.88 17.07 -0.10
N ASP A 194 -6.54 17.97 -0.84
CA ASP A 194 -7.18 19.17 -0.34
C ASP A 194 -8.70 19.04 -0.53
N LYS A 195 -9.46 19.58 0.43
CA LYS A 195 -10.91 19.76 0.33
C LYS A 195 -11.24 20.94 -0.58
N ASP A 196 -12.48 20.99 -1.06
CA ASP A 196 -13.00 22.12 -1.85
C ASP A 196 -12.90 23.47 -1.12
N ASP A 197 -12.89 23.46 0.22
CA ASP A 197 -12.72 24.64 1.06
C ASP A 197 -11.23 25.03 1.32
N GLY A 198 -10.30 24.37 0.63
CA GLY A 198 -8.85 24.60 0.74
C GLY A 198 -8.19 23.99 1.97
N LYS A 199 -8.92 23.29 2.84
CA LYS A 199 -8.32 22.58 3.98
C LYS A 199 -7.69 21.27 3.52
N LYS A 200 -6.54 20.92 4.10
CA LYS A 200 -5.92 19.61 3.86
C LYS A 200 -6.79 18.47 4.38
N LEU A 201 -7.05 17.52 3.51
CA LEU A 201 -7.71 16.24 3.78
C LEU A 201 -6.66 15.20 4.21
N SER A 202 -5.50 15.23 3.57
CA SER A 202 -4.33 14.41 3.84
C SER A 202 -3.05 15.18 3.50
N ASP A 203 -1.92 14.76 4.06
CA ASP A 203 -0.60 15.21 3.61
C ASP A 203 -0.14 14.52 2.31
N HIS A 204 -0.72 13.36 1.99
CA HIS A 204 -0.53 12.61 0.75
C HIS A 204 -1.70 12.83 -0.21
N PHE A 205 -1.43 12.90 -1.52
CA PHE A 205 -2.47 12.81 -2.55
C PHE A 205 -2.75 11.34 -2.88
N GLY A 206 -3.99 11.03 -3.24
CA GLY A 206 -4.36 9.67 -3.62
C GLY A 206 -3.89 9.35 -5.04
N VAL A 207 -3.61 8.08 -5.30
CA VAL A 207 -3.33 7.56 -6.64
C VAL A 207 -4.47 6.66 -7.10
N VAL A 208 -4.79 6.72 -8.39
CA VAL A 208 -5.84 5.92 -9.02
C VAL A 208 -5.25 5.25 -10.25
N ALA A 209 -5.61 3.99 -10.47
CA ALA A 209 -5.32 3.28 -11.71
C ALA A 209 -6.59 2.56 -12.18
N ASN A 210 -6.93 2.73 -13.46
CA ASN A 210 -7.84 1.83 -14.13
C ASN A 210 -7.02 0.65 -14.65
N VAL A 211 -7.32 -0.55 -14.16
CA VAL A 211 -6.57 -1.77 -14.45
C VAL A 211 -7.50 -2.74 -15.15
N THR A 212 -7.02 -3.37 -16.23
CA THR A 212 -7.76 -4.36 -17.01
C THR A 212 -6.92 -5.61 -17.28
N ASN A 213 -7.57 -6.66 -17.76
CA ASN A 213 -6.88 -7.86 -18.21
C ASN A 213 -6.03 -7.54 -19.46
N ARG A 214 -4.76 -7.91 -19.43
CA ARG A 214 -3.88 -7.75 -20.58
C ARG A 214 -4.26 -8.76 -21.67
N HIS A 215 -4.70 -8.25 -22.81
CA HIS A 215 -4.94 -9.10 -23.97
C HIS A 215 -3.61 -9.51 -24.61
N ILE A 216 -3.24 -10.79 -24.50
CA ILE A 216 -2.15 -11.37 -25.29
C ILE A 216 -2.65 -11.42 -26.75
N ARG A 217 -2.06 -10.58 -27.61
CA ARG A 217 -2.27 -10.65 -29.06
C ARG A 217 -1.43 -11.76 -29.69
#